data_AF-E8KKG3-F1
#
_entry.id   AF-E8KKG3-F1
#
_cell.length_a   1.000
_cell.length_b   1.000
_cell.length_c   1.000
_cell.angle_alpha   90.00
_cell.angle_beta   90.00
_cell.angle_gamma   90.00
#
_symmetry.space_group_name_H-M   'P 1'
#
loop_
_entity.id
_entity.type
_entity.pdbx_description
1 polymer ?
#
loop_
_entity_poly.entity_id
_entity_poly.type
_entity_poly.pdbx_seq_one_letter_code
_entity_poly.pdbx_strand_id
1 'polypeptide(L)'
;MTMKKQYFKHLIASTLLFAGVSAQAEVKVLQDVLDRQVKVDVPAKRIVLGFYYPDYIAATGSENFKNVVGISREFWEKFNPGS
;
A
#
# COMPACT_ATOMS: atom_id res chain seq x y z
N MET A 1 -43.46 19.98 -11.93
CA MET A 1 -42.20 19.37 -12.43
C MET A 1 -41.12 19.44 -11.34
N THR A 2 -41.41 18.94 -10.15
CA THR A 2 -40.61 19.22 -8.94
C THR A 2 -40.29 17.94 -8.19
N MET A 3 -41.30 17.06 -8.05
CA MET A 3 -41.17 15.73 -7.44
C MET A 3 -40.15 14.83 -8.18
N LYS A 4 -40.18 14.76 -9.52
CA LYS A 4 -39.20 13.98 -10.31
C LYS A 4 -37.75 14.43 -10.08
N LYS A 5 -37.51 15.74 -9.92
CA LYS A 5 -36.18 16.30 -9.59
C LYS A 5 -35.73 15.90 -8.18
N GLN A 6 -36.66 15.80 -7.24
CA GLN A 6 -36.36 15.43 -5.86
C GLN A 6 -36.05 13.93 -5.73
N TYR A 7 -36.79 13.06 -6.42
CA TYR A 7 -36.44 11.63 -6.53
C TYR A 7 -35.07 11.42 -7.17
N PHE A 8 -34.76 12.19 -8.22
CA PHE A 8 -33.45 12.11 -8.88
C PHE A 8 -32.30 12.54 -7.95
N LYS A 9 -32.50 13.60 -7.15
CA LYS A 9 -31.52 14.01 -6.14
C LYS A 9 -31.31 12.95 -5.06
N HIS A 10 -32.39 12.35 -4.56
CA HIS A 10 -32.30 11.29 -3.55
C HIS A 10 -31.62 10.03 -4.10
N LEU A 11 -31.91 9.67 -5.35
CA LEU A 11 -31.26 8.55 -6.03
C LEU A 11 -29.73 8.76 -6.18
N ILE A 12 -29.31 9.97 -6.57
CA ILE A 12 -27.88 10.30 -6.63
C ILE A 12 -27.24 10.23 -5.24
N ALA A 13 -27.89 10.79 -4.22
CA ALA A 13 -27.39 10.78 -2.86
C ALA A 13 -27.24 9.34 -2.31
N SER A 14 -28.21 8.46 -2.55
CA SER A 14 -28.13 7.05 -2.15
C SER A 14 -27.00 6.30 -2.87
N THR A 15 -26.79 6.56 -4.16
CA THR A 15 -25.72 5.92 -4.94
C THR A 15 -24.33 6.37 -4.48
N LEU A 16 -24.18 7.65 -4.12
CA LEU A 16 -22.92 8.17 -3.57
C LEU A 16 -22.59 7.59 -2.20
N LEU A 17 -23.61 7.35 -1.34
CA LEU A 17 -23.42 6.70 -0.04
C LEU A 17 -22.96 5.25 -0.17
N PHE A 18 -23.46 4.52 -1.17
CA PHE A 18 -23.06 3.12 -1.41
C PHE A 18 -21.68 2.99 -2.07
N ALA A 19 -21.26 3.97 -2.86
CA ALA A 19 -19.98 3.95 -3.56
C ALA A 19 -18.75 4.04 -2.61
N GLY A 20 -18.93 4.46 -1.35
CA GLY A 20 -17.84 4.61 -0.38
C GLY A 20 -17.45 3.35 0.38
N VAL A 21 -18.18 2.23 0.26
CA VAL A 21 -18.01 1.05 1.14
C VAL A 21 -16.91 0.09 0.66
N SER A 22 -16.37 0.26 -0.54
CA SER A 22 -15.60 -0.79 -1.24
C SER A 22 -14.07 -0.74 -1.10
N ALA A 23 -13.51 0.02 -0.15
CA ALA A 23 -12.05 0.08 0.05
C ALA A 23 -11.65 -0.21 1.51
N GLN A 24 -11.81 -1.45 1.95
CA GLN A 24 -11.10 -1.92 3.15
C GLN A 24 -9.71 -2.40 2.74
N ALA A 25 -8.67 -1.82 3.35
CA ALA A 25 -7.31 -2.34 3.22
C ALA A 25 -7.30 -3.78 3.74
N GLU A 26 -6.93 -4.73 2.89
CA GLU A 26 -6.80 -6.12 3.29
C GLU A 26 -5.62 -6.21 4.28
N VAL A 27 -5.89 -6.67 5.50
CA VAL A 27 -4.83 -6.99 6.46
C VAL A 27 -4.48 -8.46 6.26
N LYS A 28 -3.26 -8.72 5.80
CA LYS A 28 -2.79 -10.09 5.58
C LYS A 28 -2.10 -10.60 6.83
N VAL A 29 -2.37 -11.85 7.19
CA VAL A 29 -1.64 -12.56 8.25
C VAL A 29 -0.60 -13.47 7.59
N LEU A 30 0.66 -13.31 7.96
CA LEU A 30 1.78 -14.12 7.49
C LEU A 30 2.34 -14.93 8.66
N GLN A 31 2.69 -16.19 8.42
CA GLN A 31 3.53 -16.96 9.36
C GLN A 31 4.99 -16.71 8.97
N ASP A 32 5.83 -16.32 9.93
CA ASP A 32 7.26 -16.17 9.69
C ASP A 32 8.06 -17.43 10.07
N VAL A 33 9.38 -17.37 9.85
CA VAL A 33 10.30 -18.49 10.14
C VAL A 33 10.44 -18.83 11.63
N LEU A 34 9.87 -18.00 12.51
CA LEU A 34 9.81 -18.22 13.96
C LEU A 34 8.39 -18.60 14.41
N ASP A 35 7.52 -19.02 13.48
CA ASP A 35 6.13 -19.42 13.71
C ASP A 35 5.22 -18.32 14.31
N ARG A 36 5.57 -17.04 14.10
CA ARG A 36 4.74 -15.93 14.56
C ARG A 36 3.68 -15.59 13.51
N GLN A 37 2.47 -15.28 13.97
CA GLN A 37 1.39 -14.75 13.13
C GLN A 37 1.52 -13.22 13.03
N VAL A 38 2.14 -12.73 11.96
CA VAL A 38 2.42 -11.31 11.72
C VAL A 38 1.31 -10.71 10.86
N LYS A 39 0.61 -9.71 11.38
CA LYS A 39 -0.33 -8.90 10.60
C LYS A 39 0.42 -7.84 9.82
N VAL A 40 0.19 -7.77 8.51
CA VAL A 40 0.77 -6.77 7.62
C VAL A 40 -0.32 -6.05 6.84
N ASP A 41 -0.24 -4.73 6.83
CA ASP A 41 -1.12 -3.89 6.02
C ASP A 41 -0.67 -3.95 4.56
N VAL A 42 -1.57 -4.34 3.64
CA VAL A 42 -1.28 -4.37 2.21
C VAL A 42 -2.16 -3.38 1.41
N PRO A 43 -1.63 -2.79 0.33
CA PRO A 43 -0.22 -2.86 -0.09
C PRO A 43 0.70 -2.06 0.85
N ALA A 44 1.95 -2.50 1.00
CA ALA A 44 2.92 -1.84 1.88
C ALA A 44 3.28 -0.43 1.38
N LYS A 45 3.20 0.57 2.27
CA LYS A 45 3.39 2.01 1.93
C LYS A 45 4.61 2.66 2.58
N ARG A 46 5.19 2.03 3.60
CA ARG A 46 6.35 2.53 4.35
C ARG A 46 7.27 1.35 4.66
N ILE A 47 8.30 1.20 3.85
CA ILE A 47 9.16 0.02 3.87
C ILE A 47 10.55 0.45 4.31
N VAL A 48 11.15 -0.30 5.23
CA VAL A 48 12.56 -0.17 5.59
C VAL A 48 13.29 -1.41 5.08
N LEU A 49 14.28 -1.20 4.22
CA LEU A 49 15.09 -2.28 3.64
C LEU A 49 16.41 -2.38 4.39
N GLY A 50 16.55 -3.43 5.20
CA GLY A 50 17.81 -3.70 5.91
C GLY A 50 18.90 -4.26 5.00
N PHE A 51 18.51 -4.95 3.93
CA PHE A 51 19.39 -5.66 3.01
C PHE A 51 18.70 -5.85 1.65
N TYR A 52 19.49 -6.19 0.62
CA TYR A 52 19.00 -6.58 -0.71
C TYR A 52 18.02 -5.59 -1.37
N TYR A 53 18.27 -4.28 -1.26
CA TYR A 53 17.45 -3.28 -1.96
C TYR A 53 17.41 -3.45 -3.50
N PRO A 54 18.47 -3.91 -4.19
CA PRO A 54 18.40 -4.16 -5.63
C PRO A 54 17.39 -5.27 -5.97
N ASP A 55 17.37 -6.34 -5.19
CA ASP A 55 16.46 -7.47 -5.37
C ASP A 55 15.02 -7.06 -5.10
N TYR A 56 14.79 -6.19 -4.13
CA TYR A 56 13.47 -5.59 -3.90
C TYR A 56 13.00 -4.84 -5.15
N ILE A 57 13.84 -3.94 -5.71
CA ILE A 57 13.49 -3.20 -6.92
C ILE A 57 13.23 -4.15 -8.11
N ALA A 58 14.05 -5.19 -8.27
CA ALA A 58 13.88 -6.18 -9.33
C ALA A 58 12.57 -6.97 -9.19
N ALA A 59 12.18 -7.32 -7.97
CA ALA A 59 10.96 -8.08 -7.70
C ALA A 59 9.68 -7.22 -7.75
N THR A 60 9.75 -5.96 -7.32
CA THR A 60 8.57 -5.11 -7.18
C THR A 60 8.40 -4.06 -8.29
N GLY A 61 9.40 -3.87 -9.14
CA GLY A 61 9.43 -2.74 -10.06
C GLY A 61 9.91 -1.45 -9.38
N SER A 62 10.58 -0.60 -10.16
CA SER A 62 11.18 0.66 -9.68
C SER A 62 10.14 1.70 -9.25
N GLU A 63 8.93 1.63 -9.78
CA GLU A 63 7.80 2.49 -9.42
C GLU A 63 7.35 2.32 -7.96
N ASN A 64 7.63 1.16 -7.35
CA ASN A 64 7.31 0.85 -5.96
C ASN A 64 8.40 1.29 -4.99
N PHE A 65 9.58 1.67 -5.47
CA PHE A 65 10.67 2.18 -4.64
C PHE A 65 10.28 3.46 -3.88
N LYS A 66 9.31 4.25 -4.37
CA LYS A 66 8.73 5.41 -3.68
C LYS A 66 8.15 5.11 -2.28
N ASN A 67 7.83 3.84 -2.00
CA ASN A 67 7.30 3.40 -0.71
C ASN A 67 8.42 3.03 0.29
N VAL A 68 9.68 2.99 -0.15
CA VAL A 68 10.85 2.76 0.70
C VAL A 68 11.22 4.07 1.41
N VAL A 69 11.14 4.05 2.74
CA VAL A 69 11.37 5.23 3.60
C VAL A 69 12.67 5.11 4.40
N GLY A 70 13.40 4.01 4.26
CA GLY A 70 14.68 3.80 4.92
C GLY A 70 15.46 2.64 4.32
N ILE A 71 16.78 2.79 4.24
CA ILE A 71 17.72 1.77 3.77
C ILE A 71 18.89 1.73 4.75
N SER A 72 19.44 0.54 5.00
CA SER A 72 20.70 0.41 5.73
C SER A 72 21.82 1.18 5.03
N ARG A 73 22.40 2.18 5.72
CA ARG A 73 23.48 3.01 5.17
C ARG A 73 24.71 2.20 4.78
N GLU A 74 25.16 1.30 5.66
CA GLU A 74 26.34 0.47 5.43
C GLU A 74 26.18 -0.37 4.15
N PHE A 75 24.99 -0.94 3.95
CA PHE A 75 24.70 -1.70 2.74
C PHE A 75 24.66 -0.79 1.51
N TRP A 76 24.00 0.37 1.60
CA TRP A 76 23.94 1.33 0.51
C TRP A 76 25.33 1.77 0.04
N GLU A 77 26.19 2.22 0.95
CA GLU A 77 27.55 2.70 0.60
C GLU A 77 28.39 1.61 -0.08
N LYS A 78 28.21 0.33 0.31
CA LYS A 78 28.92 -0.80 -0.29
C LYS A 78 28.52 -1.07 -1.75
N PHE A 79 27.25 -0.88 -2.10
CA PHE A 79 26.72 -1.16 -3.44
C PHE A 79 26.61 0.09 -4.32
N ASN A 80 26.70 1.28 -3.72
CA ASN A 80 26.61 2.57 -4.39
C ASN A 80 27.84 3.44 -4.07
N PRO A 81 29.03 3.08 -4.58
CA PRO A 81 30.25 3.82 -4.30
C PRO A 81 30.12 5.28 -4.77
N GLY A 82 30.51 6.22 -3.90
CA GLY A 82 30.44 7.66 -4.17
C GLY A 82 29.08 8.31 -3.93
N SER A 83 28.16 7.60 -3.27
CA SER A 83 26.93 8.18 -2.71
C SER A 83 27.14 8.93 -1.39
#